data_AF-A0A1Q9EX08-F1
#
_entry.id   AF-A0A1Q9EX08-F1
#
_cell.length_a   1.000
_cell.length_b   1.000
_cell.length_c   1.000
_cell.angle_alpha   90.00
_cell.angle_beta   90.00
_cell.angle_gamma   90.00
#
_symmetry.space_group_name_H-M   'P 1'
#
loop_
_entity.id
_entity.type
_entity.pdbx_description
1 polymer ?
#
loop_
_entity_poly.entity_id
_entity_poly.type
_entity_poly.pdbx_seq_one_letter_code
_entity_poly.pdbx_strand_id
1 'polypeptide(L)'
;MNDGRTPLFIAAQNGHLEVVRLLLEAKADKDKANVDNDKDKEFSSDGFYAIRGAATSKAKQKLGLIPVRSEFGTRTANLITYEDDVVWDADSLESFKAYAQEQWPHFPLEDLVSEEELTRFAQNRGGRFPKPQHCRSAMWLPDDSDHGAAVLIGDSLHSLPPDIGQGVNSALEDVTVLARCLDSAGD
;
A
#
# COMPACT_ATOMS: atom_id res chain seq x y z
N MET A 1 -3.33 -19.65 -10.39
CA MET A 1 -3.81 -18.69 -9.38
C MET A 1 -2.61 -18.33 -8.52
N ASN A 2 -1.94 -17.23 -8.86
CA ASN A 2 -0.73 -16.75 -8.20
C ASN A 2 -0.97 -15.28 -7.83
N ASP A 3 -1.72 -15.04 -6.74
CA ASP A 3 -2.18 -13.70 -6.37
C ASP A 3 -1.08 -12.83 -5.73
N GLY A 4 0.19 -13.25 -5.76
CA GLY A 4 1.32 -12.54 -5.16
C GLY A 4 1.22 -12.34 -3.63
N ARG A 5 0.20 -12.90 -2.98
CA ARG A 5 -0.06 -12.74 -1.55
C ARG A 5 0.93 -13.61 -0.76
N THR A 6 1.74 -12.97 0.07
CA THR A 6 2.65 -13.67 0.95
C THR A 6 1.89 -14.29 2.13
N PRO A 7 2.40 -15.39 2.72
CA PRO A 7 1.82 -15.96 3.95
C PRO A 7 1.71 -14.95 5.09
N LEU A 8 2.67 -14.00 5.17
CA LEU A 8 2.66 -12.92 6.16
C LEU A 8 1.50 -11.95 5.93
N PHE A 9 1.26 -11.55 4.68
CA PHE A 9 0.13 -10.68 4.33
C PHE A 9 -1.22 -11.30 4.72
N ILE A 10 -1.39 -12.60 4.47
CA ILE A 10 -2.62 -13.33 4.80
C ILE A 10 -2.78 -13.47 6.33
N ALA A 11 -1.70 -13.76 7.04
CA ALA A 11 -1.74 -13.90 8.50
C ALA A 11 -2.05 -12.57 9.20
N ALA A 12 -1.45 -11.47 8.73
CA ALA A 12 -1.72 -10.12 9.24
C ALA A 12 -3.16 -9.67 8.94
N GLN A 13 -3.64 -9.89 7.71
CA GLN A 13 -5.01 -9.54 7.31
C GLN A 13 -6.08 -10.25 8.17
N ASN A 14 -5.81 -11.49 8.56
CA ASN A 14 -6.74 -12.29 9.38
C ASN A 14 -6.51 -12.15 10.89
N GLY A 15 -5.58 -11.30 11.33
CA GLY A 15 -5.31 -11.07 12.76
C GLY A 15 -4.70 -12.28 13.49
N HIS A 16 -4.04 -13.17 12.76
CA HIS A 16 -3.43 -14.38 13.34
C HIS A 16 -2.05 -14.07 13.91
N LEU A 17 -2.03 -13.45 15.09
CA LEU A 17 -0.83 -12.93 15.74
C LEU A 17 0.27 -13.99 15.94
N GLU A 18 -0.08 -15.19 16.40
CA GLU A 18 0.88 -16.29 16.57
C GLU A 18 1.50 -16.73 15.24
N VAL A 19 0.73 -16.70 14.15
CA VAL A 19 1.20 -17.08 12.81
C VAL A 19 2.10 -15.99 12.24
N VAL A 20 1.77 -14.71 12.45
CA VAL A 20 2.62 -13.58 12.10
C VAL A 20 3.96 -13.68 12.84
N ARG A 21 3.93 -13.97 14.14
CA ARG A 21 5.13 -14.12 14.97
C ARG A 21 6.01 -15.28 14.50
N LEU A 22 5.42 -16.45 14.24
CA LEU A 22 6.13 -17.62 13.68
C LEU A 22 6.76 -17.34 12.31
N LEU A 23 6.05 -16.63 11.43
CA LEU A 23 6.57 -16.28 10.11
C LEU A 23 7.71 -15.27 10.17
N LEU A 24 7.64 -14.32 11.11
CA LEU A 24 8.71 -13.34 11.35
C LEU A 24 9.94 -13.98 12.01
N GLU A 25 9.75 -14.89 12.97
CA GLU A 25 10.83 -15.68 13.60
C GLU A 25 11.53 -16.60 12.60
N ALA A 26 10.77 -17.17 11.66
CA ALA A 26 11.31 -18.03 10.61
C ALA A 26 12.06 -17.28 9.50
N LYS A 27 12.20 -15.94 9.58
CA LYS A 27 12.70 -15.07 8.49
C LYS A 27 12.02 -15.38 7.16
N ALA A 28 10.70 -15.59 7.18
CA ALA A 28 9.96 -15.99 6.00
C ALA A 28 10.17 -14.96 4.88
N ASP A 29 10.64 -15.45 3.74
CA ASP A 29 11.07 -14.65 2.61
C ASP A 29 9.89 -13.80 2.08
N LYS A 30 10.00 -12.48 2.24
CA LYS A 30 8.96 -11.50 1.90
C LYS A 30 8.63 -11.48 0.41
N ASP A 31 9.48 -12.08 -0.42
CA ASP A 31 9.36 -12.10 -1.88
C ASP A 31 8.94 -13.47 -2.44
N LYS A 32 8.81 -14.51 -1.60
CA LYS A 32 8.33 -15.83 -2.04
C LYS A 32 6.82 -15.88 -2.19
N ALA A 33 6.34 -15.35 -3.32
CA ALA A 33 5.18 -15.96 -3.96
C ALA A 33 5.55 -17.40 -4.38
N ASN A 34 4.57 -18.31 -4.39
CA ASN A 34 4.79 -19.71 -4.74
C ASN A 34 5.25 -19.83 -6.20
N VAL A 35 6.55 -19.82 -6.44
CA VAL A 35 7.19 -20.11 -7.73
C VAL A 35 8.32 -21.08 -7.50
N ASP A 36 8.19 -22.23 -8.14
CA ASP A 36 9.12 -23.35 -8.09
C ASP A 36 10.54 -22.91 -8.47
N ASN A 37 11.49 -23.38 -7.64
CA ASN A 37 12.91 -23.61 -7.91
C ASN A 37 13.67 -22.54 -8.74
N ASP A 38 14.48 -21.73 -8.05
CA ASP A 38 15.93 -21.82 -8.27
C ASP A 38 16.72 -21.41 -7.03
N LYS A 39 17.85 -22.08 -6.84
CA LYS A 39 18.69 -22.10 -5.64
C LYS A 39 19.75 -20.99 -5.68
N ASP A 40 20.12 -20.55 -4.48
CA ASP A 40 21.45 -20.03 -4.14
C ASP A 40 21.92 -18.72 -4.79
N LYS A 41 21.29 -17.59 -4.44
CA LYS A 41 22.01 -16.34 -4.12
C LYS A 41 21.26 -15.58 -3.02
N GLU A 42 21.73 -15.74 -1.78
CA GLU A 42 21.28 -14.96 -0.62
C GLU A 42 21.73 -13.50 -0.80
N PHE A 43 20.81 -12.63 -1.23
CA PHE A 43 20.99 -11.19 -1.12
C PHE A 43 20.47 -10.74 0.25
N SER A 44 21.37 -10.63 1.24
CA SER A 44 21.07 -9.88 2.47
C SER A 44 21.09 -8.40 2.15
N SER A 45 19.91 -7.81 1.96
CA SER A 45 19.78 -6.36 1.93
C SER A 45 19.62 -5.87 3.37
N ASP A 46 20.71 -5.37 3.95
CA ASP A 46 20.73 -4.75 5.29
C ASP A 46 20.20 -3.30 5.27
N GLY A 47 19.56 -2.89 4.17
CA GLY A 47 19.07 -1.52 4.03
C GLY A 47 18.24 -1.32 2.77
N PHE A 48 17.04 -0.78 2.96
CA PHE A 48 16.26 -0.19 1.87
C PHE A 48 16.87 1.14 1.47
N TYR A 49 17.40 1.21 0.25
CA TYR A 49 17.87 2.47 -0.34
C TYR A 49 16.74 3.13 -1.11
N ALA A 50 16.12 4.15 -0.53
CA ALA A 50 15.19 5.02 -1.26
C ALA A 50 16.00 6.05 -2.08
N ILE A 51 16.29 5.72 -3.34
CA ILE A 51 16.94 6.66 -4.28
C ILE A 51 15.84 7.56 -4.86
N ARG A 52 15.73 8.78 -4.34
CA ARG A 52 14.85 9.78 -4.94
C ARG A 52 15.43 10.22 -6.28
N GLY A 53 14.71 9.94 -7.37
CA GLY A 53 15.06 10.48 -8.68
C GLY A 53 15.15 12.01 -8.66
N ALA A 54 16.12 12.57 -9.37
CA ALA A 54 16.31 14.03 -9.49
C ALA A 54 15.17 14.75 -10.22
N ALA A 55 14.20 14.00 -10.74
CA ALA A 55 13.00 14.54 -11.37
C ALA A 55 12.22 15.40 -10.36
N THR A 56 12.07 16.67 -10.68
CA THR A 56 11.25 17.63 -9.95
C THR A 56 9.76 17.50 -10.28
N SER A 57 9.39 16.52 -11.12
CA SER A 57 8.01 16.22 -11.48
C SER A 57 7.19 16.00 -10.21
N LYS A 58 6.36 16.99 -9.90
CA LYS A 58 5.37 16.96 -8.83
C LYS A 58 4.05 16.42 -9.36
N ALA A 59 4.07 15.48 -10.31
CA ALA A 59 2.86 14.94 -10.90
C ALA A 59 2.01 14.38 -9.76
N LYS A 60 0.91 15.09 -9.46
CA LYS A 60 0.03 14.74 -8.36
C LYS A 60 -0.82 13.59 -8.84
N GLN A 61 -0.98 12.58 -7.99
CA GLN A 61 -1.86 11.46 -8.26
C GLN A 61 -3.20 11.67 -7.55
N LYS A 62 -4.24 11.13 -8.16
CA LYS A 62 -5.60 11.09 -7.62
C LYS A 62 -6.04 9.64 -7.42
N LEU A 63 -7.00 9.46 -6.52
CA LEU A 63 -7.58 8.18 -6.17
C LEU A 63 -9.07 8.17 -6.50
N GLY A 64 -9.46 7.25 -7.38
CA GLY A 64 -10.85 6.85 -7.61
C GLY A 64 -11.12 5.54 -6.91
N LEU A 65 -12.28 5.42 -6.28
CA LEU A 65 -12.74 4.19 -5.64
C LEU A 65 -13.94 3.63 -6.41
N ILE A 66 -13.76 2.49 -7.06
CA ILE A 66 -14.80 1.81 -7.84
C ILE A 66 -15.35 0.64 -7.01
N PRO A 67 -16.64 0.61 -6.65
CA PRO A 67 -17.21 -0.49 -5.88
C PRO A 67 -17.47 -1.69 -6.80
N VAL A 68 -16.61 -2.69 -6.72
CA VAL A 68 -16.63 -3.92 -7.50
C VAL A 68 -17.30 -5.03 -6.71
N ARG A 69 -18.27 -5.71 -7.33
CA ARG A 69 -18.88 -6.92 -6.76
C ARG A 69 -17.89 -8.08 -6.81
N SER A 70 -17.83 -8.86 -5.73
CA SER A 70 -17.06 -10.10 -5.66
C SER A 70 -17.85 -11.19 -4.93
N GLU A 71 -17.40 -12.44 -5.03
CA GLU A 71 -17.96 -13.57 -4.28
C GLU A 71 -17.92 -13.37 -2.75
N PHE A 72 -17.01 -12.53 -2.26
CA PHE A 72 -16.85 -12.19 -0.84
C PHE A 72 -17.57 -10.89 -0.45
N GLY A 73 -18.50 -10.41 -1.28
CA GLY A 73 -19.21 -9.13 -1.11
C GLY A 73 -18.58 -7.98 -1.90
N THR A 74 -19.09 -6.75 -1.71
CA THR A 74 -18.56 -5.56 -2.39
C THR A 74 -17.14 -5.26 -1.90
N ARG A 75 -16.23 -5.07 -2.86
CA ARG A 75 -14.84 -4.64 -2.67
C ARG A 75 -14.61 -3.36 -3.44
N THR A 76 -13.49 -2.70 -3.17
CA THR A 76 -13.12 -1.47 -3.88
C THR A 76 -11.94 -1.76 -4.79
N ALA A 77 -12.07 -1.40 -6.08
CA ALA A 77 -10.95 -1.28 -6.99
C ALA A 77 -10.46 0.16 -6.98
N ASN A 78 -9.14 0.34 -6.85
CA ASN A 78 -8.52 1.67 -6.82
C ASN A 78 -8.10 2.06 -8.23
N LEU A 79 -8.60 3.20 -8.71
CA LEU A 79 -8.07 3.89 -9.87
C LEU A 79 -7.07 4.94 -9.39
N ILE A 80 -5.77 4.68 -9.58
CA ILE A 80 -4.71 5.62 -9.22
C ILE A 80 -4.02 6.07 -10.51
N THR A 81 -4.20 7.34 -10.87
CA THR A 81 -3.56 7.95 -12.03
C THR A 81 -3.28 9.44 -11.75
N TYR A 82 -2.64 10.13 -12.68
CA TYR A 82 -2.26 11.53 -12.56
C TYR A 82 -3.46 12.47 -12.56
N GLU A 83 -3.31 13.65 -11.94
CA GLU A 83 -4.37 14.64 -11.81
C GLU A 83 -4.86 15.21 -13.15
N ASP A 84 -4.03 15.16 -14.20
CA ASP A 84 -4.30 15.58 -15.57
C ASP A 84 -4.79 14.44 -16.49
N ASP A 85 -5.03 13.25 -15.94
CA ASP A 85 -5.66 12.15 -16.68
C ASP A 85 -7.13 12.48 -17.02
N VAL A 86 -7.52 12.24 -18.27
CA VAL A 86 -8.84 12.54 -18.81
C VAL A 86 -9.98 11.80 -18.10
N VAL A 87 -9.68 10.74 -17.35
CA VAL A 87 -10.70 10.05 -16.53
C VAL A 87 -11.36 10.98 -15.52
N TRP A 88 -10.63 12.00 -15.03
CA TRP A 88 -11.16 12.95 -14.06
C TRP A 88 -12.06 14.01 -14.69
N ASP A 89 -12.08 14.11 -16.02
CA ASP A 89 -12.96 14.98 -16.80
C ASP A 89 -14.26 14.28 -17.22
N ALA A 90 -14.36 12.96 -17.01
CA ALA A 90 -15.62 12.25 -17.16
C ALA A 90 -16.72 12.89 -16.31
N ASP A 91 -17.93 12.91 -16.82
CA ASP A 91 -19.10 13.55 -16.20
C ASP A 91 -20.40 12.75 -16.40
N SER A 92 -20.31 11.66 -17.17
CA SER A 92 -21.42 10.80 -17.54
C SER A 92 -20.97 9.35 -17.59
N LEU A 93 -21.94 8.44 -17.50
CA LEU A 93 -21.71 7.01 -17.64
C LEU A 93 -21.00 6.69 -18.96
N GLU A 94 -21.45 7.30 -20.06
CA GLU A 94 -20.92 7.03 -21.39
C GLU A 94 -19.48 7.52 -21.56
N SER A 95 -19.12 8.69 -21.03
CA SER A 95 -17.73 9.17 -21.11
C SER A 95 -16.78 8.30 -20.30
N PHE A 96 -17.21 7.83 -19.13
CA PHE A 96 -16.40 6.89 -18.33
C PHE A 96 -16.31 5.49 -18.97
N LYS A 97 -17.40 4.94 -19.52
CA LYS A 97 -17.38 3.66 -20.24
C LYS A 97 -16.45 3.72 -21.46
N ALA A 98 -16.49 4.82 -22.22
CA ALA A 98 -15.60 5.03 -23.36
C ALA A 98 -14.12 5.04 -22.93
N TYR A 99 -13.78 5.78 -21.87
CA TYR A 99 -12.45 5.77 -21.28
C TYR A 99 -12.03 4.35 -20.83
N ALA A 100 -12.89 3.65 -20.09
CA ALA A 100 -12.60 2.33 -19.57
C ALA A 100 -12.41 1.30 -20.69
N GLN A 101 -13.18 1.37 -21.77
CA GLN A 101 -13.03 0.49 -22.92
C GLN A 101 -11.72 0.74 -23.68
N GLU A 102 -11.26 1.99 -23.74
CA GLU A 102 -9.99 2.35 -24.36
C GLU A 102 -8.79 1.93 -23.50
N GLN A 103 -8.83 2.22 -22.19
CA GLN A 103 -7.71 1.97 -21.28
C GLN A 103 -7.66 0.53 -20.75
N TRP A 104 -8.82 -0.09 -20.53
CA TRP A 104 -8.96 -1.42 -19.93
C TRP A 104 -9.91 -2.33 -20.75
N PRO A 105 -9.60 -2.61 -22.03
CA PRO A 105 -10.49 -3.33 -22.94
C PRO A 105 -10.86 -4.75 -22.49
N HIS A 106 -10.11 -5.32 -21.55
CA HIS A 106 -10.33 -6.66 -20.99
C HIS A 106 -10.93 -6.64 -19.58
N PHE A 107 -11.13 -5.47 -18.97
CA PHE A 107 -11.70 -5.37 -17.64
C PHE A 107 -13.24 -5.38 -17.75
N PRO A 108 -13.94 -6.38 -17.18
CA PRO A 108 -15.38 -6.51 -17.31
C PRO A 108 -16.11 -5.55 -16.35
N LEU A 109 -15.96 -4.25 -16.59
CA LEU A 109 -16.45 -3.19 -15.70
C LEU A 109 -17.95 -3.28 -15.45
N GLU A 110 -18.73 -3.55 -16.49
CA GLU A 110 -20.20 -3.59 -16.43
C GLU A 110 -20.74 -4.83 -15.74
N ASP A 111 -19.99 -5.94 -15.76
CA ASP A 111 -20.35 -7.16 -15.03
C ASP A 111 -20.08 -7.00 -13.52
N LEU A 112 -19.12 -6.15 -13.18
CA LEU A 112 -18.59 -5.98 -11.83
C LEU A 112 -19.22 -4.80 -11.07
N VAL A 113 -19.73 -3.78 -11.78
CA VAL A 113 -20.19 -2.52 -11.20
C VAL A 113 -21.52 -2.13 -11.84
N SER A 114 -22.50 -1.74 -11.01
CA SER A 114 -23.79 -1.27 -11.53
C SER A 114 -23.65 0.06 -12.24
N GLU A 115 -24.53 0.32 -13.21
CA GLU A 115 -24.57 1.60 -13.93
C GLU A 115 -24.77 2.81 -13.00
N GLU A 116 -25.53 2.64 -11.92
CA GLU A 116 -25.69 3.67 -10.89
C GLU A 116 -24.35 4.05 -10.24
N GLU A 117 -23.54 3.06 -9.86
CA GLU A 117 -22.23 3.30 -9.23
C GLU A 117 -21.20 3.80 -10.25
N LEU A 118 -21.26 3.35 -11.50
CA LEU A 118 -20.43 3.89 -12.58
C LEU A 118 -20.77 5.35 -12.88
N THR A 119 -22.06 5.69 -12.88
CA THR A 119 -22.52 7.08 -13.05
C THR A 119 -22.02 7.95 -11.90
N ARG A 120 -22.17 7.46 -10.67
CA ARG A 120 -21.67 8.15 -9.47
C ARG A 120 -20.15 8.32 -9.50
N PHE A 121 -19.41 7.31 -9.96
CA PHE A 121 -17.97 7.37 -10.12
C PHE A 121 -17.57 8.42 -11.15
N ALA A 122 -18.19 8.42 -12.34
CA ALA A 122 -17.92 9.39 -13.40
C ALA A 122 -18.12 10.84 -12.93
N GLN A 123 -19.15 11.09 -12.12
CA GLN A 123 -19.41 12.42 -11.56
C GLN A 123 -18.43 12.81 -10.44
N ASN A 124 -17.65 11.87 -9.91
CA ASN A 124 -16.70 12.12 -8.85
C ASN A 124 -15.35 12.56 -9.44
N ARG A 125 -14.75 13.60 -8.84
CA ARG A 125 -13.43 14.09 -9.24
C ARG A 125 -12.28 13.34 -8.57
N GLY A 126 -12.53 12.31 -7.76
CA GLY A 126 -11.50 11.53 -7.08
C GLY A 126 -10.84 12.28 -5.92
N GLY A 127 -10.28 11.51 -4.99
CA GLY A 127 -9.46 12.02 -3.89
C GLY A 127 -8.05 12.41 -4.36
N ARG A 128 -7.32 13.14 -3.51
CA ARG A 128 -5.91 13.49 -3.76
C ARG A 128 -5.03 12.84 -2.71
N PHE A 129 -3.87 12.34 -3.12
CA PHE A 129 -2.87 11.87 -2.16
C PHE A 129 -2.16 13.06 -1.49
N PRO A 130 -1.84 12.96 -0.19
CA PRO A 130 -0.98 13.94 0.45
C PRO A 130 0.38 13.95 -0.25
N LYS A 131 1.09 15.08 -0.15
CA LYS A 131 2.48 15.12 -0.61
C LYS A 131 3.29 14.15 0.24
N PRO A 132 4.14 13.29 -0.37
CA PRO A 132 5.06 12.46 0.38
C PRO A 132 5.88 13.29 1.36
N GLN A 133 5.91 12.86 2.61
CA GLN A 133 6.52 13.55 3.74
C GLN A 133 7.32 12.54 4.57
N HIS A 134 8.33 13.01 5.29
CA HIS A 134 9.06 12.20 6.25
C HIS A 134 9.52 13.06 7.42
N CYS A 135 9.58 12.45 8.60
CA CYS A 135 10.20 13.02 9.78
C CYS A 135 11.65 12.52 9.89
N ARG A 136 12.57 13.42 10.26
CA ARG A 136 14.00 13.07 10.43
C ARG A 136 14.29 12.35 11.75
N SER A 137 13.43 12.54 12.74
CA SER A 137 13.50 11.84 14.02
C SER A 137 12.21 11.06 14.21
N ALA A 138 12.36 9.77 14.51
CA ALA A 138 11.23 8.88 14.81
C ALA A 138 10.88 8.85 16.30
N MET A 139 11.73 9.40 17.17
CA MET A 139 11.58 9.27 18.62
C MET A 139 11.71 10.61 19.32
N TRP A 140 10.94 10.76 20.39
CA TRP A 140 11.06 11.81 21.38
C TRP A 140 11.20 11.18 22.77
N LEU A 141 12.20 11.65 23.52
CA LEU A 141 12.48 11.27 24.90
C LEU A 141 12.32 12.51 25.79
N PRO A 142 11.61 12.42 26.92
CA PRO A 142 11.60 13.50 27.91
C PRO A 142 12.99 13.71 28.52
N ASP A 143 13.29 14.94 28.96
CA ASP A 143 14.56 15.28 29.59
C ASP A 143 14.75 14.61 30.97
N ASP A 144 13.65 14.27 31.66
CA ASP A 144 13.67 13.48 32.89
C ASP A 144 13.39 12.00 32.58
N SER A 145 14.36 11.14 32.90
CA SER A 145 14.44 9.72 32.52
C SER A 145 13.41 8.79 33.16
N ASP A 146 12.53 9.31 34.02
CA ASP A 146 11.50 8.54 34.73
C ASP A 146 10.20 8.38 33.93
N HIS A 147 10.12 8.96 32.73
CA HIS A 147 8.88 9.00 31.94
C HIS A 147 9.06 8.48 30.51
N GLY A 148 7.97 7.88 30.00
CA GLY A 148 7.96 7.12 28.75
C GLY A 148 8.34 7.90 27.49
N ALA A 149 8.72 7.16 26.45
CA ALA A 149 9.07 7.68 25.14
C ALA A 149 7.86 7.79 24.21
N ALA A 150 7.91 8.70 23.24
CA ALA A 150 7.00 8.73 22.10
C ALA A 150 7.75 8.33 20.83
N VAL A 151 7.16 7.45 20.02
CA VAL A 151 7.73 6.98 18.75
C VAL A 151 6.71 7.15 17.63
N LEU A 152 7.16 7.66 16.48
CA LEU A 152 6.38 7.75 15.24
C LEU A 152 6.63 6.51 14.39
N ILE A 153 5.56 5.99 13.77
CA ILE A 153 5.58 4.78 12.93
C ILE A 153 4.65 4.98 11.72
N GLY A 154 4.97 4.35 10.58
CA GLY A 154 4.14 4.35 9.39
C GLY A 154 3.87 5.76 8.88
N ASP A 155 2.63 6.04 8.47
CA ASP A 155 2.23 7.33 7.90
C ASP A 155 2.56 8.56 8.76
N SER A 156 2.70 8.39 10.09
CA SER A 156 3.12 9.47 11.00
C SER A 156 4.62 9.78 10.92
N LEU A 157 5.44 8.81 10.52
CA LEU A 157 6.89 8.93 10.34
C LEU A 157 7.25 9.20 8.88
N HIS A 158 6.62 8.51 7.94
CA HIS A 158 6.83 8.66 6.51
C HIS A 158 5.53 8.41 5.75
N SER A 159 5.24 9.26 4.77
CA SER A 159 4.15 9.04 3.81
C SER A 159 4.78 8.81 2.45
N LEU A 160 4.65 7.61 1.91
CA LEU A 160 5.19 7.22 0.62
C LEU A 160 4.19 7.49 -0.51
N PRO A 161 4.67 7.73 -1.75
CA PRO A 161 3.79 7.74 -2.90
C PRO A 161 3.14 6.35 -3.11
N PRO A 162 1.90 6.29 -3.63
CA PRO A 162 1.15 5.04 -3.76
C PRO A 162 1.61 4.17 -4.94
N ASP A 163 2.47 4.69 -5.81
CA ASP A 163 2.97 4.04 -7.04
C ASP A 163 3.77 2.76 -6.79
N ILE A 164 4.46 2.68 -5.65
CA ILE A 164 5.29 1.51 -5.29
C ILE A 164 4.57 0.49 -4.41
N GLY A 165 3.37 0.81 -3.90
CA GLY A 165 2.60 -0.08 -3.01
C GLY A 165 3.29 -0.44 -1.68
N GLN A 166 4.31 0.33 -1.25
CA GLN A 166 5.15 -0.02 -0.10
C GLN A 166 4.75 0.63 1.22
N GLY A 167 3.81 1.59 1.25
CA GLY A 167 3.47 2.32 2.48
C GLY A 167 3.15 1.40 3.66
N VAL A 168 2.30 0.39 3.44
CA VAL A 168 1.95 -0.61 4.47
C VAL A 168 3.13 -1.51 4.83
N ASN A 169 3.92 -1.96 3.86
CA ASN A 169 5.07 -2.83 4.12
C ASN A 169 6.12 -2.10 4.97
N SER A 170 6.44 -0.85 4.63
CA SER A 170 7.34 -0.01 5.40
C SER A 170 6.81 0.28 6.81
N ALA A 171 5.51 0.54 6.96
CA ALA A 171 4.90 0.71 8.28
C ALA A 171 4.96 -0.57 9.14
N LEU A 172 4.79 -1.75 8.54
CA LEU A 172 4.93 -3.04 9.24
C LEU A 172 6.39 -3.33 9.62
N GLU A 173 7.33 -2.93 8.77
CA GLU A 173 8.76 -3.02 9.06
C GLU A 173 9.13 -2.14 10.26
N ASP A 174 8.65 -0.88 10.30
CA ASP A 174 8.84 0.01 11.45
C ASP A 174 8.38 -0.63 12.77
N VAL A 175 7.18 -1.24 12.78
CA VAL A 175 6.64 -1.95 13.96
C VAL A 175 7.55 -3.10 14.36
N THR A 176 8.04 -3.87 13.39
CA THR A 176 8.91 -5.02 13.63
C THR A 176 10.26 -4.58 14.20
N VAL A 177 10.84 -3.51 13.67
CA VAL A 177 12.09 -2.94 14.17
C VAL A 177 11.90 -2.40 15.58
N LEU A 178 10.82 -1.66 15.85
CA LEU A 178 10.52 -1.16 17.19
C LEU A 178 10.38 -2.31 18.19
N ALA A 179 9.64 -3.37 17.85
CA ALA A 179 9.48 -4.54 18.71
C ALA A 179 10.84 -5.17 19.07
N ARG A 180 11.74 -5.35 18.08
CA ARG A 180 13.09 -5.87 18.32
C ARG A 180 13.92 -4.96 19.23
N CYS A 181 13.82 -3.64 19.05
CA CYS A 181 14.51 -2.70 19.93
C CYS A 181 14.01 -2.79 21.37
N LEU A 182 12.70 -2.90 21.57
CA LEU A 182 12.10 -3.05 22.90
C LEU A 182 12.49 -4.38 23.54
N ASP A 183 12.49 -5.48 22.79
CA ASP A 183 12.95 -6.79 23.26
C ASP A 183 14.43 -6.75 23.65
N SER A 184 15.27 -6.07 22.88
CA SER A 184 16.71 -5.93 23.18
C SER A 184 17.02 -4.98 24.34
N ALA A 185 16.09 -4.09 24.68
CA ALA A 185 16.19 -3.19 25.82
C ALA A 185 15.66 -3.84 27.12
N GLY A 186 15.07 -5.03 27.02
CA GLY A 186 14.65 -5.88 28.14
C GLY A 186 15.70 -6.92 28.49
N ASP A 187 16.77 -6.47 29.16
CA ASP A 187 17.61 -7.16 30.16
C ASP A 187 18.29 -6.10 31.04
#